data_AF-A0A351CH08-F1
#
_entry.id   AF-A0A351CH08-F1
#
_cell.length_a   1.000
_cell.length_b   1.000
_cell.length_c   1.000
_cell.angle_alpha   90.00
_cell.angle_beta   90.00
_cell.angle_gamma   90.00
#
_symmetry.space_group_name_H-M   'P 1'
#
loop_
_entity.id
_entity.type
_entity.pdbx_description
1 polymer ?
#
loop_
_entity_poly.entity_id
_entity_poly.type
_entity_poly.pdbx_seq_one_letter_code
_entity_poly.pdbx_strand_id
1 'polypeptide(L)'
;MRYATIILLLIFLSFPVNSNANQDGSDMLAEKFLVVTKQKDQNIKLLDMLKTQISQQTNKHSKAKNLNEHKRKLLENYSNKMTNILVEELSWEKIKGNHVKIIKSIYSDEELRSLIQFFESELGQLYINKQQIAMQKLGDSSQIFMQNVMRRIQALEQEMKSEFDK
;
A
#
# COMPACT_ATOMS: atom_id res chain seq x y z
N MET A 1 -6.68 79.04 -13.81
CA MET A 1 -7.98 78.39 -14.06
C MET A 1 -7.71 77.13 -14.88
N ARG A 2 -7.93 75.94 -14.30
CA ARG A 2 -8.94 74.93 -14.73
C ARG A 2 -8.58 74.35 -16.12
N TYR A 3 -8.15 73.09 -16.28
CA TYR A 3 -8.75 71.79 -15.91
C TYR A 3 -7.61 70.77 -15.64
N ALA A 4 -7.48 70.02 -14.54
CA ALA A 4 -8.37 69.08 -13.87
C ALA A 4 -8.61 67.74 -14.62
N THR A 5 -7.74 66.77 -14.31
CA THR A 5 -8.03 65.36 -13.91
C THR A 5 -8.51 64.27 -14.91
N ILE A 6 -7.75 63.16 -14.91
CA ILE A 6 -8.13 61.72 -15.03
C ILE A 6 -8.43 61.27 -16.49
N ILE A 7 -7.79 60.23 -17.06
CA ILE A 7 -8.00 58.77 -16.89
C ILE A 7 -6.70 58.07 -17.35
N LEU A 8 -5.86 57.53 -16.46
CA LEU A 8 -5.89 56.18 -15.86
C LEU A 8 -5.62 55.03 -16.86
N LEU A 9 -4.34 54.72 -17.01
CA LEU A 9 -3.73 53.37 -17.03
C LEU A 9 -4.71 52.18 -17.01
N LEU A 10 -4.95 51.56 -18.16
CA LEU A 10 -5.50 50.21 -18.28
C LEU A 10 -4.36 49.19 -18.38
N ILE A 11 -3.70 48.90 -17.25
CA ILE A 11 -2.96 47.65 -17.08
C ILE A 11 -4.00 46.61 -16.64
N PHE A 12 -4.42 45.77 -17.57
CA PHE A 12 -5.20 44.58 -17.24
C PHE A 12 -4.34 43.66 -16.36
N LEU A 13 -4.72 43.58 -15.10
CA LEU A 13 -4.22 42.62 -14.11
C LEU A 13 -4.41 41.19 -14.65
N SER A 14 -3.33 40.63 -15.19
CA SER A 14 -3.18 39.18 -15.27
C SER A 14 -2.81 38.70 -13.87
N PHE A 15 -3.81 38.51 -13.00
CA PHE A 15 -3.60 37.73 -11.80
C PHE A 15 -3.25 36.29 -12.24
N PRO A 16 -2.12 35.70 -11.85
CA PRO A 16 -1.99 34.27 -11.93
C PRO A 16 -3.05 33.70 -10.99
N VAL A 17 -4.05 33.02 -11.55
CA VAL A 17 -4.91 32.12 -10.76
C VAL A 17 -3.94 31.13 -10.12
N ASN A 18 -3.69 31.27 -8.82
CA ASN A 18 -2.92 30.30 -8.07
C ASN A 18 -3.66 28.96 -8.19
N SER A 19 -3.09 28.03 -8.98
CA SER A 19 -3.67 26.71 -9.25
C SER A 19 -3.70 25.78 -8.02
N ASN A 20 -3.29 26.28 -6.85
CA ASN A 20 -3.26 25.54 -5.60
C ASN A 20 -4.65 25.08 -5.15
N ALA A 21 -5.71 25.89 -5.36
CA ALA A 21 -7.06 25.51 -4.96
C ALA A 21 -7.61 24.27 -5.72
N ASN A 22 -7.28 24.15 -7.02
CA ASN A 22 -7.63 22.96 -7.80
C ASN A 22 -6.74 21.76 -7.44
N GLN A 23 -5.48 22.01 -7.09
CA GLN A 23 -4.55 20.97 -6.70
C GLN A 23 -4.95 20.33 -5.35
N ASP A 24 -5.36 21.14 -4.37
CA ASP A 24 -5.85 20.67 -3.06
C ASP A 24 -7.12 19.82 -3.22
N GLY A 25 -8.04 20.23 -4.09
CA GLY A 25 -9.25 19.47 -4.42
C GLY A 25 -8.95 18.10 -5.04
N SER A 26 -8.01 18.06 -5.98
CA SER A 26 -7.58 16.83 -6.66
C SER A 26 -6.83 15.89 -5.70
N ASP A 27 -5.99 16.42 -4.80
CA ASP A 27 -5.29 15.64 -3.78
C ASP A 27 -6.27 14.96 -2.81
N MET A 28 -7.31 15.69 -2.39
CA MET A 28 -8.37 15.12 -1.53
C MET A 28 -9.14 13.99 -2.21
N LEU A 29 -9.43 14.09 -3.51
CA LEU A 29 -10.10 13.01 -4.25
C LEU A 29 -9.23 11.75 -4.30
N ALA A 30 -7.95 11.90 -4.63
CA ALA A 30 -7.03 10.77 -4.69
C ALA A 30 -6.83 10.12 -3.31
N GLU A 31 -6.68 10.91 -2.24
CA GLU A 31 -6.62 10.38 -0.88
C GLU A 31 -7.91 9.66 -0.50
N LYS A 32 -9.07 10.27 -0.78
CA LYS A 32 -10.37 9.64 -0.51
C LYS A 32 -10.52 8.32 -1.25
N PHE A 33 -10.13 8.27 -2.53
CA PHE A 33 -10.13 7.05 -3.32
C PHE A 33 -9.29 5.94 -2.65
N LEU A 34 -8.07 6.26 -2.20
CA LEU A 34 -7.21 5.31 -1.49
C LEU A 34 -7.84 4.81 -0.18
N VAL A 35 -8.58 5.66 0.53
CA VAL A 35 -9.27 5.29 1.77
C VAL A 35 -10.47 4.39 1.49
N VAL A 36 -11.37 4.76 0.58
CA VAL A 36 -12.60 3.99 0.31
C VAL A 36 -12.30 2.64 -0.36
N THR A 37 -11.18 2.53 -1.06
CA THR A 37 -10.65 1.26 -1.61
C THR A 37 -9.84 0.45 -0.60
N LYS A 38 -9.75 0.89 0.65
CA LYS A 38 -9.06 0.23 1.78
C LYS A 38 -7.54 0.14 1.65
N GLN A 39 -6.90 0.95 0.81
CA GLN A 39 -5.43 0.95 0.69
C GLN A 39 -4.75 1.38 1.99
N LYS A 40 -5.32 2.37 2.71
CA LYS A 40 -4.86 2.77 4.04
C LYS A 40 -4.91 1.61 5.03
N ASP A 41 -6.05 0.90 5.09
CA ASP A 41 -6.21 -0.25 6.00
C ASP A 41 -5.25 -1.38 5.66
N GLN A 42 -5.01 -1.63 4.37
CA GLN A 42 -4.04 -2.63 3.92
C GLN A 42 -2.61 -2.26 4.33
N ASN A 43 -2.22 -0.99 4.24
CA ASN A 43 -0.92 -0.52 4.74
C ASN A 43 -0.80 -0.67 6.27
N ILE A 44 -1.84 -0.33 7.03
CA ILE A 44 -1.85 -0.52 8.49
C ILE A 44 -1.67 -2.01 8.82
N LYS A 45 -2.41 -2.90 8.16
CA LYS A 45 -2.28 -4.35 8.34
C LYS A 45 -0.88 -4.86 8.00
N LEU A 46 -0.28 -4.37 6.91
CA LEU A 46 1.09 -4.71 6.53
C LEU A 46 2.08 -4.29 7.62
N LEU A 47 1.98 -3.05 8.12
CA LEU A 47 2.83 -2.55 9.19
C LEU A 47 2.68 -3.39 10.47
N ASP A 48 1.45 -3.72 10.87
CA ASP A 48 1.21 -4.52 12.07
C ASP A 48 1.68 -5.97 11.94
N MET A 49 1.59 -6.55 10.74
CA MET A 49 2.16 -7.85 10.42
C MET A 49 3.69 -7.82 10.59
N LEU A 50 4.37 -6.81 10.05
CA LEU A 50 5.84 -6.68 10.19
C LEU A 50 6.27 -6.50 11.64
N LYS A 51 5.56 -5.68 12.43
CA LYS A 51 5.81 -5.54 13.87
C LYS A 51 5.67 -6.86 14.61
N THR A 52 4.60 -7.60 14.28
CA THR A 52 4.33 -8.91 14.88
C THR A 52 5.44 -9.90 14.53
N GLN A 53 5.92 -9.91 13.28
CA GLN A 53 7.03 -10.74 12.86
C GLN A 53 8.32 -10.44 13.64
N ILE A 54 8.66 -9.15 13.82
CA ILE A 54 9.81 -8.74 14.65
C ILE A 54 9.63 -9.24 16.08
N SER A 55 8.47 -9.01 16.69
CA SER A 55 8.19 -9.45 18.07
C SER A 55 8.31 -10.97 18.22
N GLN A 56 7.76 -11.75 17.28
CA GLN A 56 7.85 -13.21 17.27
C GLN A 56 9.30 -13.69 17.15
N GLN A 57 10.08 -13.10 16.25
CA GLN A 57 11.51 -13.43 16.11
C GLN A 57 12.30 -13.07 17.37
N THR A 58 12.06 -11.89 17.95
CA THR A 58 12.68 -11.43 19.19
C THR A 58 12.39 -12.41 20.33
N ASN A 59 11.13 -12.80 20.50
CA ASN A 59 10.70 -13.75 21.53
C ASN A 59 11.30 -15.15 21.33
N LYS A 60 11.44 -15.59 20.08
CA LYS A 60 12.08 -16.87 19.75
C LYS A 60 13.57 -16.84 20.09
N HIS A 61 14.28 -15.77 19.71
CA HIS A 61 15.71 -15.63 19.95
C HIS A 61 16.04 -15.37 21.42
N SER A 62 15.22 -14.59 22.13
CA SER A 62 15.42 -14.34 23.56
C SER A 62 15.40 -15.68 24.31
N LYS A 63 14.43 -16.56 24.06
CA LYS A 63 14.32 -17.89 24.69
C LYS A 63 15.46 -18.88 24.39
N ALA A 64 16.43 -18.55 23.54
CA ALA A 64 17.58 -19.40 23.31
C ALA A 64 18.43 -19.56 24.59
N LYS A 65 18.80 -20.80 24.93
CA LYS A 65 19.49 -21.17 26.18
C LYS A 65 20.85 -20.47 26.40
N ASN A 66 21.42 -19.88 25.36
CA ASN A 66 22.78 -19.31 25.36
C ASN A 66 22.82 -17.77 25.53
N LEU A 67 21.68 -17.10 25.74
CA LEU A 67 21.67 -15.65 25.99
C LEU A 67 21.62 -15.33 27.49
N ASN A 68 22.63 -14.61 27.97
CA ASN A 68 22.59 -13.94 29.27
C ASN A 68 21.65 -12.72 29.22
N GLU A 69 21.30 -12.20 30.40
CA GLU A 69 20.34 -11.10 30.55
C GLU A 69 20.73 -9.84 29.77
N HIS A 70 22.02 -9.49 29.78
CA HIS A 70 22.53 -8.34 29.01
C HIS A 70 22.25 -8.48 27.51
N LYS A 71 22.50 -9.66 26.92
CA LYS A 71 22.23 -9.92 25.51
C LYS A 71 20.73 -9.92 25.19
N ARG A 72 19.88 -10.39 26.11
CA ARG A 72 18.41 -10.33 25.94
C ARG A 72 17.90 -8.90 25.87
N LYS A 73 18.30 -8.06 26.83
CA LYS A 73 17.95 -6.63 26.83
C LYS A 73 18.46 -5.90 25.59
N LEU A 74 19.66 -6.24 25.12
CA LEU A 74 20.21 -5.68 23.88
C LEU A 74 19.35 -6.06 22.66
N LEU A 75 18.95 -7.33 22.56
CA LEU A 75 18.08 -7.83 21.49
C LEU A 75 16.72 -7.12 21.51
N GLU A 76 16.08 -6.99 22.67
CA GLU A 76 14.81 -6.28 22.82
C GLU A 76 14.92 -4.81 22.41
N ASN A 77 15.98 -4.12 22.86
CA ASN A 77 16.23 -2.71 22.50
C ASN A 77 16.35 -2.51 20.98
N TYR A 78 17.14 -3.35 20.29
CA TYR A 78 17.30 -3.23 18.84
C TYR A 78 16.03 -3.64 18.07
N SER A 79 15.24 -4.55 18.61
CA SER A 79 13.95 -4.94 18.03
C SER A 79 12.92 -3.81 18.13
N ASN A 80 12.92 -3.07 19.25
CA ASN A 80 12.12 -1.86 19.41
C ASN A 80 12.57 -0.76 18.44
N LYS A 81 13.89 -0.53 18.29
CA LYS A 81 14.42 0.42 17.31
C LYS A 81 13.99 0.06 15.88
N MET A 82 14.07 -1.22 15.50
CA MET A 82 13.60 -1.70 14.20
C MET A 82 12.10 -1.43 14.01
N THR A 83 11.30 -1.71 15.03
CA THR A 83 9.86 -1.44 15.02
C THR A 83 9.56 0.06 14.84
N ASN A 84 10.30 0.93 15.52
CA ASN A 84 10.15 2.38 15.38
C ASN A 84 10.48 2.85 13.96
N ILE A 85 11.56 2.35 13.35
CA ILE A 85 11.91 2.66 11.95
C ILE A 85 10.76 2.26 11.01
N LEU A 86 10.17 1.08 11.19
CA LEU A 86 9.02 0.67 10.37
C LEU A 86 7.83 1.63 10.53
N VAL A 87 7.53 2.08 11.76
CA VAL A 87 6.44 3.03 12.00
C VAL A 87 6.74 4.38 11.35
N GLU A 88 7.95 4.89 11.51
CA GLU A 88 8.38 6.18 10.95
C GLU A 88 8.30 6.19 9.43
N GLU A 89 8.80 5.14 8.77
CA GLU A 89 8.92 5.10 7.31
C GLU A 89 7.67 4.58 6.60
N LEU A 90 6.89 3.71 7.23
CA LEU A 90 5.73 3.07 6.59
C LEU A 90 4.38 3.55 7.12
N SER A 91 4.36 4.53 8.03
CA SER A 91 3.10 5.15 8.47
C SER A 91 2.34 5.75 7.28
N TRP A 92 1.00 5.70 7.35
CA TRP A 92 0.14 6.31 6.34
C TRP A 92 0.52 7.77 6.09
N GLU A 93 0.76 8.55 7.14
CA GLU A 93 1.09 9.97 7.04
C GLU A 93 2.39 10.22 6.24
N LYS A 94 3.37 9.32 6.35
CA LYS A 94 4.63 9.41 5.60
C LYS A 94 4.45 9.06 4.13
N ILE A 95 3.69 8.01 3.82
CA ILE A 95 3.62 7.45 2.47
C ILE A 95 2.48 8.03 1.62
N LYS A 96 1.44 8.59 2.24
CA LYS A 96 0.20 9.00 1.56
C LYS A 96 0.46 9.98 0.42
N GLY A 97 1.40 10.92 0.59
CA GLY A 97 1.70 11.92 -0.44
C GLY A 97 2.19 11.31 -1.75
N ASN A 98 3.04 10.27 -1.66
CA ASN A 98 3.49 9.55 -2.86
C ASN A 98 2.36 8.74 -3.50
N HIS A 99 1.52 8.08 -2.68
CA HIS A 99 0.36 7.35 -3.21
C HIS A 99 -0.63 8.27 -3.92
N VAL A 100 -0.94 9.44 -3.33
CA VAL A 100 -1.78 10.47 -3.95
C VAL A 100 -1.22 10.87 -5.31
N LYS A 101 0.08 11.16 -5.39
CA LYS A 101 0.75 11.51 -6.65
C LYS A 101 0.62 10.41 -7.71
N ILE A 102 0.78 9.14 -7.32
CA ILE A 102 0.62 8.00 -8.23
C ILE A 102 -0.82 7.90 -8.75
N ILE A 103 -1.81 7.95 -7.86
CA ILE A 103 -3.23 7.88 -8.24
C ILE A 103 -3.61 9.01 -9.21
N LYS A 104 -3.16 10.23 -8.96
CA LYS A 104 -3.39 11.38 -9.84
C LYS A 104 -2.72 11.28 -11.20
N SER A 105 -1.66 10.46 -11.32
CA SER A 105 -1.04 10.18 -12.62
C SER A 105 -1.80 9.16 -13.47
N ILE A 106 -2.74 8.43 -12.86
CA ILE A 106 -3.48 7.34 -13.49
C ILE A 106 -4.92 7.75 -13.81
N TYR A 107 -5.56 8.47 -12.88
CA TYR A 107 -6.97 8.81 -12.96
C TYR A 107 -7.18 10.33 -13.00
N SER A 108 -8.15 10.76 -13.78
CA SER A 108 -8.69 12.11 -13.75
C SER A 108 -9.58 12.34 -12.52
N ASP A 109 -9.81 13.61 -12.17
CA ASP A 109 -10.70 13.98 -11.06
C ASP A 109 -12.14 13.49 -11.28
N GLU A 110 -12.63 13.43 -12.52
CA GLU A 110 -13.97 12.94 -12.86
C GLU A 110 -14.11 11.42 -12.64
N GLU A 111 -13.12 10.65 -13.07
CA GLU A 111 -13.06 9.21 -12.84
C GLU A 111 -12.96 8.91 -11.34
N LEU A 112 -12.12 9.65 -10.61
CA LEU A 112 -12.00 9.50 -9.16
C LEU A 112 -13.33 9.75 -8.45
N ARG A 113 -14.06 10.81 -8.79
CA ARG A 113 -15.39 11.07 -8.19
C ARG A 113 -16.36 9.92 -8.42
N SER A 114 -16.42 9.41 -9.64
CA SER A 114 -17.31 8.30 -10.02
C SER A 114 -16.94 7.01 -9.31
N LEU A 115 -15.65 6.68 -9.25
CA LEU A 115 -15.14 5.49 -8.55
C LEU A 115 -15.33 5.59 -7.04
N ILE A 116 -15.10 6.76 -6.44
CA ILE A 116 -15.36 6.99 -5.02
C ILE A 116 -16.83 6.75 -4.71
N GLN A 117 -17.75 7.32 -5.49
CA GLN A 117 -19.19 7.10 -5.30
C GLN A 117 -19.54 5.61 -5.34
N PHE A 118 -18.99 4.87 -6.31
CA PHE A 118 -19.20 3.43 -6.37
C PHE A 118 -18.64 2.70 -5.16
N PHE A 119 -17.37 2.94 -4.80
CA PHE A 119 -16.71 2.23 -3.70
C PHE A 119 -17.24 2.63 -2.31
N GLU A 120 -17.86 3.79 -2.15
CA GLU A 120 -18.59 4.15 -0.92
C GLU A 120 -19.94 3.42 -0.78
N SER A 121 -20.51 2.92 -1.88
CA SER A 121 -21.77 2.17 -1.83
C SER A 121 -21.61 0.81 -1.14
N GLU A 122 -22.72 0.26 -0.64
CA GLU A 122 -22.76 -1.09 -0.06
C GLU A 122 -22.23 -2.14 -1.05
N LEU A 123 -22.63 -2.03 -2.32
CA LEU A 123 -22.16 -2.94 -3.37
C LEU A 123 -20.66 -2.78 -3.65
N GLY A 124 -20.14 -1.55 -3.66
CA GLY A 124 -18.71 -1.30 -3.86
C GLY A 124 -17.85 -1.85 -2.72
N GLN A 125 -18.29 -1.68 -1.47
CA GLN A 125 -17.63 -2.29 -0.32
C GLN A 125 -17.72 -3.82 -0.33
N LEU A 126 -18.87 -4.38 -0.72
CA LEU A 126 -19.04 -5.82 -0.93
C LEU A 126 -18.09 -6.34 -2.01
N TYR A 127 -17.95 -5.61 -3.11
CA TYR A 127 -17.05 -5.94 -4.21
C TYR A 127 -15.59 -6.02 -3.72
N ILE A 128 -15.08 -4.99 -3.02
CA ILE A 128 -13.70 -4.99 -2.49
C ILE A 128 -13.45 -6.23 -1.62
N ASN A 129 -14.38 -6.53 -0.70
CA ASN A 129 -14.25 -7.67 0.20
C ASN A 129 -14.27 -9.00 -0.56
N LYS A 130 -15.21 -9.17 -1.50
CA LYS A 130 -15.32 -10.40 -2.31
C LYS A 130 -14.13 -10.57 -3.25
N GLN A 131 -13.57 -9.49 -3.77
CA GLN A 131 -12.40 -9.54 -4.64
C GLN A 131 -11.19 -10.12 -3.92
N GLN A 132 -10.95 -9.73 -2.67
CA GLN A 132 -9.88 -10.32 -1.84
C GLN A 132 -10.10 -11.83 -1.62
N ILE A 133 -11.33 -12.24 -1.30
CA ILE A 133 -11.69 -13.66 -1.12
C ILE A 133 -11.52 -14.44 -2.42
N ALA A 134 -11.92 -13.85 -3.55
CA ALA A 134 -11.78 -14.46 -4.87
C ALA A 134 -10.30 -14.68 -5.22
N MET A 135 -9.46 -13.66 -5.05
CA MET A 135 -8.01 -13.76 -5.29
C MET A 135 -7.37 -14.86 -4.44
N GLN A 136 -7.74 -14.97 -3.15
CA GLN A 136 -7.26 -16.06 -2.29
C GLN A 136 -7.66 -17.44 -2.84
N LYS A 137 -8.95 -17.64 -3.14
CA LYS A 137 -9.47 -18.93 -3.62
C LYS A 137 -8.87 -19.33 -4.98
N LEU A 138 -8.68 -18.37 -5.88
CA LEU A 138 -8.03 -18.61 -7.18
C LEU A 138 -6.55 -18.97 -7.01
N GLY A 139 -5.86 -18.34 -6.06
CA GLY A 139 -4.50 -18.70 -5.67
C GLY A 139 -4.42 -20.13 -5.12
N ASP A 140 -5.30 -20.49 -4.19
CA ASP A 140 -5.36 -21.85 -3.62
C ASP A 140 -5.58 -22.91 -4.71
N SER A 141 -6.47 -22.63 -5.67
CA SER A 141 -6.68 -23.51 -6.83
C SER A 141 -5.42 -23.67 -7.66
N SER A 142 -4.71 -22.57 -7.93
CA SER A 142 -3.45 -22.59 -8.68
C SER A 142 -2.37 -23.43 -7.98
N GLN A 143 -2.33 -23.40 -6.65
CA GLN A 143 -1.40 -24.21 -5.87
C GLN A 143 -1.65 -25.72 -6.03
N ILE A 144 -2.92 -26.15 -6.12
CA ILE A 144 -3.28 -27.56 -6.35
C ILE A 144 -2.76 -28.02 -7.72
N PHE A 145 -2.91 -27.20 -8.75
CA PHE A 145 -2.37 -27.52 -10.08
C PHE A 145 -0.84 -27.64 -10.05
N MET A 146 -0.14 -26.74 -9.36
CA MET A 146 1.31 -26.82 -9.21
C MET A 146 1.76 -28.10 -8.51
N GLN A 147 1.07 -28.52 -7.44
CA GLN A 147 1.36 -29.80 -6.78
C GLN A 147 1.18 -31.00 -7.72
N ASN A 148 0.15 -30.97 -8.57
CA ASN A 148 -0.07 -32.01 -9.57
C ASN A 148 1.05 -32.05 -10.63
N VAL A 149 1.50 -30.89 -11.09
CA VAL A 149 2.63 -30.78 -12.02
C VAL A 149 3.90 -31.38 -11.40
N MET A 150 4.23 -31.02 -10.16
CA MET A 150 5.41 -31.55 -9.47
C MET A 150 5.36 -33.08 -9.32
N ARG A 151 4.20 -33.65 -8.97
CA ARG A 151 4.03 -35.11 -8.91
C ARG A 151 4.28 -35.79 -10.25
N ARG A 152 3.81 -35.19 -11.36
CA ARG A 152 4.03 -35.73 -12.71
C ARG A 152 5.50 -35.66 -13.14
N ILE A 153 6.19 -34.56 -12.81
CA ILE A 153 7.64 -34.43 -13.06
C ILE A 153 8.39 -35.51 -12.28
N GLN A 154 8.08 -35.72 -10.99
CA GLN A 154 8.70 -36.77 -10.17
C GLN A 154 8.49 -38.17 -10.74
N ALA A 155 7.29 -38.47 -11.25
CA ALA A 155 7.01 -39.76 -11.90
C ALA A 155 7.86 -39.95 -13.18
N LEU A 156 7.98 -38.90 -14.00
CA LEU A 156 8.80 -38.93 -15.22
C LEU A 156 10.30 -39.10 -14.90
N GLU A 157 10.80 -38.47 -13.84
CA GLU A 157 12.19 -38.67 -13.38
C GLU A 157 12.44 -40.10 -12.90
N GLN A 158 11.46 -40.73 -12.24
CA GLN A 158 11.55 -42.13 -11.81
C GLN A 158 11.56 -43.09 -13.01
N GLU A 159 10.72 -42.83 -14.01
CA GLU A 159 10.68 -43.59 -15.27
C GLU A 159 12.03 -43.53 -15.98
N MET A 160 12.59 -42.33 -16.18
CA MET A 160 13.90 -42.14 -16.80
C MET A 160 15.02 -42.89 -16.07
N LYS A 161 15.05 -42.85 -14.73
CA LYS A 161 16.04 -43.60 -13.92
C LYS A 161 15.91 -45.11 -14.14
N SER A 162 14.68 -45.62 -14.12
CA SER A 162 14.42 -47.04 -14.35
C SER A 162 14.83 -47.50 -15.76
N GLU A 163 14.85 -46.62 -16.75
CA GLU A 163 15.35 -46.94 -18.09
C GLU A 163 16.88 -46.94 -18.19
N PHE A 164 17.57 -46.08 -17.44
CA PHE A 164 19.04 -46.08 -17.39
C PHE A 164 19.63 -47.30 -16.66
N ASP A 165 18.90 -47.86 -15.70
CA ASP A 165 19.33 -49.03 -14.91
C ASP A 165 19.04 -50.37 -15.62
N LYS A 166 18.50 -50.36 -16.85
CA LYS A 166 18.28 -51.54 -17.71
C LYS A 166 19.45 -51.77 -18.67
#